data_AF-A0A9E5IZR4-F1
#
_entry.id   AF-A0A9E5IZR4-F1
#
_cell.length_a   1.000
_cell.length_b   1.000
_cell.length_c   1.000
_cell.angle_alpha   90.00
_cell.angle_beta   90.00
_cell.angle_gamma   90.00
#
_symmetry.space_group_name_H-M   'P 1'
#
loop_
_entity.id
_entity.type
_entity.pdbx_description
1 polymer ?
#
loop_
_entity_poly.entity_id
_entity_poly.type
_entity_poly.pdbx_seq_one_letter_code
_entity_poly.pdbx_strand_id
1 'polypeptide(L)'
;MKSSPELKTRREFLRTGLLGGSLCWTLPTFLSRTMQSLHAEADGALVQGVTGIDGNILVVLQLAGGNDGLNTVIPVGNDEYMKARPKIAIRDKDALPLDAKTGLHPALSGLSAAYQDGHLAVVQAVGYPNPNRSHFRSTEIWATATDENQSSTSGWIGRYFDNACQGCDASVGIALAGQTPQAFAAAVPKGVLFQGAGGGGKKKGREAGPSLEADGSMMTGDEEGEGPAGGSIGDIGGPSNKGKMSSLDFLERTEMDAKVSQQEIAKASARAKNAVPYPGSRLGQNFAAVARLIAGGMPTRIYYVSQGGYDTHVDQTGAHERLLREMGDAVAAFLADLKAQGNLGRVSLMTFSEFGRRLKENASGGTDHG
;
A
#
# COMPACT_ATOMS: atom_id res chain seq x y z
N MET A 1 49.79 6.24 -12.05
CA MET A 1 48.91 6.45 -10.88
C MET A 1 47.72 5.51 -11.00
N LYS A 2 47.66 4.44 -10.20
CA LYS A 2 46.46 3.60 -10.09
C LYS A 2 45.62 4.19 -8.96
N SER A 3 44.44 4.72 -9.28
CA SER A 3 43.43 5.10 -8.31
C SER A 3 42.93 3.84 -7.60
N SER A 4 43.07 3.79 -6.27
CA SER A 4 42.38 2.78 -5.47
C SER A 4 40.89 3.16 -5.41
N PRO A 5 39.96 2.22 -5.57
CA PRO A 5 38.54 2.53 -5.46
C PRO A 5 38.21 2.84 -3.99
N GLU A 6 37.84 4.08 -3.69
CA GLU A 6 37.24 4.42 -2.40
C GLU A 6 35.81 3.86 -2.35
N LEU A 7 35.57 2.86 -1.50
CA LEU A 7 34.24 2.34 -1.19
C LEU A 7 33.58 3.27 -0.16
N LYS A 8 32.49 3.94 -0.54
CA LYS A 8 31.91 5.04 0.28
C LYS A 8 30.71 4.62 1.11
N THR A 9 30.18 3.40 0.93
CA THR A 9 29.01 2.92 1.68
C THR A 9 29.14 1.47 2.15
N ARG A 10 28.45 1.12 3.25
CA ARG A 10 28.36 -0.27 3.75
C ARG A 10 27.76 -1.23 2.69
N ARG A 11 26.89 -0.72 1.82
CA ARG A 11 26.28 -1.48 0.71
C ARG A 11 27.30 -1.82 -0.37
N GLU A 12 28.18 -0.88 -0.73
CA GLU A 12 29.28 -1.14 -1.66
C GLU A 12 30.29 -2.12 -1.06
N PHE A 13 30.64 -1.96 0.22
CA PHE A 13 31.53 -2.91 0.90
C PHE A 13 31.01 -4.35 0.88
N LEU A 14 29.71 -4.57 1.13
CA LEU A 14 29.13 -5.91 1.09
C LEU A 14 29.07 -6.48 -0.33
N ARG A 15 28.74 -5.66 -1.34
CA ARG A 15 28.76 -6.09 -2.74
C ARG A 15 30.17 -6.43 -3.23
N THR A 16 31.14 -5.59 -2.91
CA THR A 16 32.53 -5.76 -3.35
C THR A 16 33.27 -6.80 -2.51
N GLY A 17 32.91 -7.00 -1.24
CA GLY A 17 33.48 -8.04 -0.38
C GLY A 17 33.09 -9.46 -0.81
N LEU A 18 31.85 -9.65 -1.26
CA LEU A 18 31.38 -10.91 -1.86
C LEU A 18 31.94 -11.15 -3.27
N LEU A 19 32.16 -10.09 -4.06
CA LEU A 19 32.74 -10.19 -5.41
C LEU A 19 34.28 -10.19 -5.42
N GLY A 20 34.94 -9.68 -4.38
CA GLY A 20 36.37 -9.43 -4.32
C GLY A 20 37.26 -10.65 -4.04
N GLY A 21 36.67 -11.77 -3.61
CA GLY A 21 37.39 -13.04 -3.46
C GLY A 21 37.77 -13.71 -4.79
N SER A 22 37.31 -13.18 -5.93
CA SER A 22 37.41 -13.81 -7.25
C SER A 22 38.63 -13.43 -8.10
N LEU A 23 39.55 -12.60 -7.58
CA LEU A 23 40.76 -12.18 -8.32
C LEU A 23 42.00 -13.05 -8.09
N CYS A 24 41.88 -14.19 -7.40
CA CYS A 24 42.97 -15.17 -7.30
C CYS A 24 42.75 -16.32 -8.31
N TRP A 25 43.63 -16.42 -9.31
CA TRP A 25 43.63 -17.49 -10.32
C TRP A 25 43.96 -18.91 -9.80
N THR A 26 43.94 -19.14 -8.48
CA THR A 26 44.30 -20.41 -7.84
C THR A 26 43.18 -21.07 -7.05
N LEU A 27 41.92 -20.63 -7.22
CA LEU A 27 40.81 -21.24 -6.48
C LEU A 27 40.56 -22.69 -6.92
N PRO A 28 40.56 -23.66 -5.99
CA PRO A 28 40.15 -25.03 -6.28
C PRO A 28 38.73 -25.06 -6.87
N THR A 29 38.51 -25.91 -7.88
CA THR A 29 37.23 -26.01 -8.61
C THR A 29 36.02 -26.37 -7.74
N PHE A 30 36.24 -26.99 -6.57
CA PHE A 30 35.17 -27.22 -5.60
C PHE A 30 34.69 -25.90 -4.97
N LEU A 31 35.60 -24.98 -4.66
CA LEU A 31 35.27 -23.68 -4.08
C LEU A 31 34.54 -22.77 -5.08
N SER A 32 34.92 -22.81 -6.36
CA SER A 32 34.22 -22.05 -7.40
C SER A 32 32.80 -22.58 -7.64
N ARG A 33 32.59 -23.90 -7.55
CA ARG A 33 31.26 -24.52 -7.63
C ARG A 33 30.41 -24.20 -6.40
N THR A 34 30.98 -24.20 -5.20
CA THR A 34 30.29 -23.78 -3.98
C THR A 34 29.93 -22.29 -4.02
N MET A 35 30.81 -21.43 -4.53
CA MET A 35 30.52 -20.01 -4.70
C MET A 35 29.46 -19.75 -5.78
N GLN A 36 29.48 -20.51 -6.89
CA GLN A 36 28.45 -20.42 -7.92
C GLN A 36 27.09 -20.97 -7.44
N SER A 37 27.08 -22.03 -6.62
CA SER A 37 25.84 -22.52 -6.01
C SER A 37 25.31 -21.54 -4.97
N LEU A 38 26.17 -20.93 -4.15
CA LEU A 38 25.79 -19.87 -3.22
C LEU A 38 25.34 -18.60 -3.95
N HIS A 39 25.88 -18.29 -5.14
CA HIS A 39 25.43 -17.17 -5.97
C HIS A 39 24.07 -17.45 -6.61
N ALA A 40 23.84 -18.66 -7.12
CA ALA A 40 22.54 -19.09 -7.64
C ALA A 40 21.46 -19.19 -6.53
N GLU A 41 21.86 -19.57 -5.31
CA GLU A 41 20.99 -19.49 -4.12
C GLU A 41 20.80 -18.04 -3.66
N ALA A 42 21.81 -17.18 -3.76
CA ALA A 42 21.73 -15.76 -3.38
C ALA A 42 20.91 -14.90 -4.35
N ASP A 43 20.90 -15.21 -5.65
CA ASP A 43 20.06 -14.52 -6.64
C ASP A 43 18.56 -14.70 -6.34
N GLY A 44 18.18 -15.76 -5.60
CA GLY A 44 16.84 -15.93 -5.00
C GLY A 44 16.71 -15.54 -3.53
N ALA A 45 17.80 -15.63 -2.74
CA ALA A 45 17.77 -15.40 -1.30
C ALA A 45 17.81 -13.92 -0.88
N LEU A 46 18.21 -12.99 -1.75
CA LEU A 46 18.21 -11.56 -1.42
C LEU A 46 16.80 -10.95 -1.25
N VAL A 47 15.72 -11.71 -1.49
CA VAL A 47 14.32 -11.25 -1.36
C VAL A 47 13.51 -12.06 -0.35
N GLN A 48 13.96 -13.26 0.06
CA GLN A 48 13.22 -14.07 1.03
C GLN A 48 13.55 -13.65 2.47
N GLY A 49 12.97 -12.51 2.90
CA GLY A 49 12.91 -12.22 4.34
C GLY A 49 12.13 -13.33 5.05
N VAL A 50 12.67 -13.88 6.14
CA VAL A 50 12.08 -14.95 6.96
C VAL A 50 10.55 -14.84 7.01
N THR A 51 9.86 -15.78 6.36
CA THR A 51 8.40 -15.87 6.40
C THR A 51 8.02 -16.50 7.75
N GLY A 52 7.30 -15.76 8.59
CA GLY A 52 6.93 -16.23 9.91
C GLY A 52 6.53 -15.13 10.88
N ILE A 53 6.17 -15.55 12.09
CA ILE A 53 5.71 -14.71 13.19
C ILE A 53 6.75 -13.63 13.55
N ASP A 54 8.02 -13.74 13.17
CA ASP A 54 9.07 -12.75 13.47
C ASP A 54 9.50 -11.91 12.25
N GLY A 55 8.85 -12.07 11.09
CA GLY A 55 9.21 -11.35 9.86
C GLY A 55 8.80 -9.88 9.85
N ASN A 56 9.48 -9.07 9.04
CA ASN A 56 9.12 -7.66 8.81
C ASN A 56 7.76 -7.54 8.11
N ILE A 57 6.92 -6.62 8.58
CA ILE A 57 5.57 -6.38 8.08
C ILE A 57 5.52 -5.01 7.40
N LEU A 58 4.93 -4.96 6.21
CA LEU A 58 4.58 -3.70 5.55
C LEU A 58 3.08 -3.46 5.70
N VAL A 59 2.71 -2.30 6.19
CA VAL A 59 1.34 -1.79 6.14
C VAL A 59 1.31 -0.67 5.11
N VAL A 60 0.42 -0.76 4.13
CA VAL A 60 0.21 0.25 3.10
C VAL A 60 -1.11 0.95 3.39
N LEU A 61 -1.06 2.28 3.58
CA LEU A 61 -2.22 3.15 3.71
C LEU A 61 -2.38 4.01 2.46
N GLN A 62 -3.44 3.73 1.70
CA GLN A 62 -3.83 4.57 0.56
C GLN A 62 -4.83 5.64 0.99
N LEU A 63 -4.48 6.90 0.79
CA LEU A 63 -5.36 8.07 0.88
C LEU A 63 -6.03 8.28 -0.48
N ALA A 64 -7.15 7.61 -0.71
CA ALA A 64 -7.82 7.59 -2.01
C ALA A 64 -8.57 8.90 -2.28
N GLY A 65 -8.32 9.47 -3.46
CA GLY A 65 -8.93 10.71 -3.92
C GLY A 65 -7.93 11.84 -4.09
N GLY A 66 -6.61 11.65 -4.05
CA GLY A 66 -5.65 12.73 -4.30
C GLY A 66 -5.52 13.72 -3.14
N ASN A 67 -4.87 13.31 -2.06
CA ASN A 67 -4.66 14.11 -0.86
C ASN A 67 -3.92 15.43 -1.14
N ASP A 68 -4.37 16.53 -0.54
CA ASP A 68 -3.64 17.79 -0.58
C ASP A 68 -2.37 17.74 0.27
N GLY A 69 -1.26 17.36 -0.38
CA GLY A 69 0.06 17.29 0.25
C GLY A 69 0.52 18.62 0.84
N LEU A 70 0.15 19.76 0.25
CA LEU A 70 0.58 21.10 0.70
C LEU A 70 -0.19 21.57 1.95
N ASN A 71 -1.38 21.03 2.21
CA ASN A 71 -2.08 21.20 3.49
C ASN A 71 -1.84 20.02 4.44
N THR A 72 -1.12 18.98 4.03
CA THR A 72 -0.70 17.88 4.93
C THR A 72 0.67 18.19 5.54
N VAL A 73 1.63 18.56 4.70
CA VAL A 73 2.97 19.05 5.02
C VAL A 73 3.09 20.46 4.47
N ILE A 74 2.90 21.43 5.36
CA ILE A 74 2.78 22.85 5.09
C ILE A 74 4.17 23.46 4.88
N PRO A 75 4.42 24.18 3.77
CA PRO A 75 5.64 24.95 3.57
C PRO A 75 5.60 26.25 4.39
N VAL A 76 6.05 26.19 5.64
CA VAL A 76 6.05 27.31 6.60
C VAL A 76 6.93 28.46 6.08
N GLY A 77 6.42 29.69 6.17
CA GLY A 77 7.14 30.89 5.72
C GLY A 77 7.18 31.07 4.20
N ASN A 78 6.32 30.36 3.45
CA ASN A 78 6.23 30.47 2.00
C ASN A 78 5.10 31.40 1.57
N ASP A 79 5.45 32.62 1.14
CA ASP A 79 4.49 33.62 0.67
C ASP A 79 3.69 33.19 -0.56
N GLU A 80 4.28 32.40 -1.47
CA GLU A 80 3.59 31.93 -2.67
C GLU A 80 2.50 30.90 -2.35
N TYR A 81 2.72 30.05 -1.34
CA TYR A 81 1.69 29.17 -0.80
C TYR A 81 0.51 29.97 -0.24
N MET A 82 0.78 30.99 0.58
CA MET A 82 -0.27 31.84 1.17
C MET A 82 -1.06 32.62 0.10
N LYS A 83 -0.36 33.22 -0.87
CA LYS A 83 -0.99 33.98 -1.97
C LYS A 83 -1.83 33.09 -2.90
N ALA A 84 -1.38 31.86 -3.16
CA ALA A 84 -2.08 30.94 -4.04
C ALA A 84 -3.32 30.31 -3.39
N ARG A 85 -3.42 30.36 -2.05
CA ARG A 85 -4.45 29.69 -1.24
C ARG A 85 -5.12 30.64 -0.22
N PRO A 86 -5.69 31.77 -0.65
CA PRO A 86 -6.17 32.80 0.27
C PRO A 86 -7.28 32.33 1.24
N LYS A 87 -8.01 31.25 0.93
CA LYS A 87 -9.04 30.69 1.81
C LYS A 87 -8.61 29.40 2.51
N ILE A 88 -7.80 28.57 1.85
CA ILE A 88 -7.48 27.23 2.35
C ILE A 88 -6.07 27.10 2.97
N ALA A 89 -5.21 28.12 2.86
CA ALA A 89 -3.88 28.08 3.46
C ALA A 89 -3.94 27.92 4.98
N ILE A 90 -3.08 27.06 5.52
CA ILE A 90 -2.87 26.97 6.97
C ILE A 90 -1.77 27.96 7.34
N ARG A 91 -2.06 28.84 8.32
CA ARG A 91 -1.09 29.86 8.77
C ARG A 91 0.08 29.19 9.48
N ASP A 92 1.27 29.76 9.34
CA ASP A 92 2.51 29.28 9.97
C ASP A 92 2.35 28.99 11.47
N LYS A 93 1.67 29.88 12.21
CA LYS A 93 1.44 29.74 13.65
C LYS A 93 0.51 28.58 14.04
N ASP A 94 -0.28 28.07 13.11
CA ASP A 94 -1.23 26.97 13.33
C ASP A 94 -0.62 25.62 12.89
N ALA A 95 0.51 25.63 12.16
CA ALA A 95 1.21 24.43 11.73
C ALA A 95 1.98 23.78 12.89
N LEU A 96 1.98 22.44 12.94
CA LEU A 96 2.77 21.68 13.91
C LEU A 96 4.20 21.53 13.38
N PRO A 97 5.23 22.09 14.02
CA PRO A 97 6.56 22.16 13.42
C PRO A 97 7.19 20.78 13.19
N LEU A 98 7.78 20.58 12.01
CA LEU A 98 8.69 19.48 11.70
C LEU A 98 10.13 19.98 11.69
N ASP A 99 10.38 21.04 10.91
CA ASP A 99 11.67 21.71 10.80
C ASP A 99 11.48 23.22 10.55
N ALA A 100 12.56 23.92 10.17
CA ALA A 100 12.53 25.37 9.94
C ALA A 100 11.69 25.81 8.73
N LYS A 101 11.31 24.90 7.83
CA LYS A 101 10.62 25.19 6.56
C LYS A 101 9.31 24.43 6.40
N THR A 102 9.05 23.45 7.25
CA THR A 102 7.88 22.59 7.14
C THR A 102 7.19 22.33 8.47
N GLY A 103 5.88 22.17 8.41
CA GLY A 103 5.05 21.73 9.52
C GLY A 103 3.93 20.80 9.07
N LEU A 104 3.38 20.01 9.98
CA LEU A 104 2.19 19.20 9.73
C LEU A 104 0.93 20.04 9.95
N HIS A 105 -0.15 19.61 9.29
CA HIS A 105 -1.50 20.11 9.58
C HIS A 105 -1.83 20.03 11.09
N PRO A 106 -2.54 21.01 11.69
CA PRO A 106 -2.91 21.00 13.12
C PRO A 106 -3.69 19.76 13.56
N ALA A 107 -4.43 19.14 12.64
CA ALA A 107 -5.16 17.89 12.91
C ALA A 107 -4.26 16.65 13.11
N LEU A 108 -2.99 16.72 12.74
CA LEU A 108 -2.05 15.59 12.74
C LEU A 108 -1.20 15.54 14.02
N SER A 109 -1.78 15.93 15.16
CA SER A 109 -1.07 15.96 16.46
C SER A 109 -0.41 14.63 16.82
N GLY A 110 -1.08 13.51 16.59
CA GLY A 110 -0.52 12.17 16.82
C GLY A 110 0.69 11.84 15.94
N LEU A 111 0.71 12.32 14.70
CA LEU A 111 1.86 12.16 13.79
C LEU A 111 2.99 13.13 14.13
N SER A 112 2.68 14.33 14.61
CA SER A 112 3.69 15.25 15.14
C SER A 112 4.42 14.65 16.34
N ALA A 113 3.71 13.99 17.26
CA ALA A 113 4.32 13.23 18.34
C ALA A 113 5.18 12.06 17.82
N ALA A 114 4.68 11.29 16.84
CA ALA A 114 5.45 10.21 16.23
C ALA A 114 6.74 10.70 15.55
N TYR A 115 6.72 11.90 14.96
CA TYR A 115 7.93 12.53 14.40
C TYR A 115 8.95 12.90 15.48
N GLN A 116 8.49 13.52 16.57
CA GLN A 116 9.34 13.88 17.70
C GLN A 116 9.98 12.65 18.37
N ASP A 117 9.26 11.53 18.39
CA ASP A 117 9.75 10.24 18.90
C ASP A 117 10.66 9.49 17.91
N GLY A 118 10.89 10.01 16.70
CA GLY A 118 11.72 9.36 15.67
C GLY A 118 11.05 8.18 14.96
N HIS A 119 9.71 8.10 15.02
CA HIS A 119 8.90 7.04 14.42
C HIS A 119 8.16 7.47 13.14
N LEU A 120 8.35 8.71 12.68
CA LEU A 120 7.82 9.22 11.42
C LEU A 120 8.93 9.86 10.58
N ALA A 121 8.91 9.58 9.27
CA ALA A 121 9.72 10.29 8.28
C ALA A 121 8.81 10.81 7.17
N VAL A 122 9.08 12.04 6.70
CA VAL A 122 8.39 12.66 5.58
C VAL A 122 9.34 12.71 4.38
N VAL A 123 8.93 12.11 3.27
CA VAL A 123 9.65 12.20 1.99
C VAL A 123 8.85 13.11 1.07
N GLN A 124 9.42 14.27 0.74
CA GLN A 124 8.80 15.25 -0.14
C GLN A 124 9.23 15.05 -1.60
N ALA A 125 8.50 15.68 -2.52
CA ALA A 125 8.75 15.61 -3.96
C ALA A 125 8.74 14.17 -4.53
N VAL A 126 7.86 13.32 -3.98
CA VAL A 126 7.59 11.97 -4.50
C VAL A 126 6.42 12.03 -5.46
N GLY A 127 6.64 11.57 -6.68
CA GLY A 127 5.65 11.51 -7.75
C GLY A 127 6.25 10.88 -8.99
N TYR A 128 5.49 10.91 -10.08
CA TYR A 128 5.93 10.45 -11.39
C TYR A 128 5.95 11.64 -12.38
N PRO A 129 6.79 11.62 -13.43
CA PRO A 129 6.84 12.69 -14.41
C PRO A 129 5.48 12.87 -15.11
N ASN A 130 5.14 14.10 -15.49
CA ASN A 130 3.94 14.41 -16.28
C ASN A 130 2.64 13.86 -15.65
N PRO A 131 2.26 14.29 -14.42
CA PRO A 131 1.09 13.78 -13.73
C PRO A 131 -0.17 13.88 -14.59
N ASN A 132 -0.85 12.76 -14.77
CA ASN A 132 -2.13 12.75 -15.45
C ASN A 132 -3.23 12.94 -14.42
N ARG A 133 -4.18 13.84 -14.69
CA ARG A 133 -5.25 14.22 -13.76
C ARG A 133 -6.35 13.15 -13.65
N SER A 134 -6.04 11.90 -13.98
CA SER A 134 -6.98 10.77 -13.99
C SER A 134 -6.74 9.91 -12.76
N HIS A 135 -7.78 9.73 -11.94
CA HIS A 135 -7.74 8.81 -10.80
C HIS A 135 -7.43 7.39 -11.25
N PHE A 136 -8.03 6.93 -12.35
CA PHE A 136 -7.83 5.57 -12.86
C PHE A 136 -6.37 5.32 -13.20
N ARG A 137 -5.79 6.20 -14.02
CA ARG A 137 -4.43 6.02 -14.50
C ARG A 137 -3.39 6.28 -13.40
N SER A 138 -3.62 7.27 -12.54
CA SER A 138 -2.71 7.53 -11.41
C SER A 138 -2.72 6.41 -10.37
N THR A 139 -3.91 5.86 -10.08
CA THR A 139 -4.02 4.70 -9.19
C THR A 139 -3.35 3.49 -9.80
N GLU A 140 -3.51 3.26 -11.10
CA GLU A 140 -2.82 2.19 -11.83
C GLU A 140 -1.31 2.33 -11.67
N ILE A 141 -0.72 3.49 -11.97
CA ILE A 141 0.73 3.75 -11.86
C ILE A 141 1.25 3.40 -10.46
N TRP A 142 0.58 3.86 -9.40
CA TRP A 142 0.98 3.55 -8.03
C TRP A 142 0.77 2.07 -7.64
N ALA A 143 -0.27 1.43 -8.17
CA ALA A 143 -0.57 0.03 -7.92
C ALA A 143 0.39 -0.92 -8.66
N THR A 144 0.79 -0.58 -9.87
CA THR A 144 1.67 -1.39 -10.73
C THR A 144 3.14 -1.04 -10.57
N ALA A 145 3.45 0.16 -10.07
CA ALA A 145 4.79 0.76 -10.04
C ALA A 145 5.46 0.77 -11.43
N THR A 146 4.69 1.08 -12.47
CA THR A 146 5.19 1.27 -13.85
C THR A 146 5.43 2.73 -14.16
N ASP A 147 6.23 3.02 -15.18
CA ASP A 147 6.38 4.38 -15.70
C ASP A 147 5.04 4.94 -16.21
N GLU A 148 4.93 6.28 -16.29
CA GLU A 148 3.69 6.99 -16.61
C GLU A 148 3.15 6.71 -18.01
N ASN A 149 3.99 6.15 -18.89
CA ASN A 149 3.66 5.78 -20.27
C ASN A 149 3.43 4.27 -20.47
N GLN A 150 3.48 3.46 -19.40
CA GLN A 150 3.32 2.00 -19.46
C GLN A 150 2.12 1.53 -18.65
N SER A 151 1.39 0.54 -19.15
CA SER A 151 0.34 -0.17 -18.39
C SER A 151 0.81 -1.56 -17.97
N SER A 152 0.24 -2.08 -16.88
CA SER A 152 0.50 -3.43 -16.41
C SER A 152 -0.74 -4.03 -15.78
N THR A 153 -0.96 -5.31 -16.04
CA THR A 153 -2.01 -6.11 -15.37
C THR A 153 -1.55 -6.67 -14.03
N SER A 154 -0.24 -6.62 -13.72
CA SER A 154 0.33 -7.05 -12.45
C SER A 154 0.66 -5.87 -11.54
N GLY A 155 0.24 -5.97 -10.28
CA GLY A 155 0.57 -5.04 -9.22
C GLY A 155 1.95 -5.34 -8.62
N TRP A 156 2.61 -4.35 -8.02
CA TRP A 156 3.95 -4.57 -7.47
C TRP A 156 3.96 -5.50 -6.24
N ILE A 157 2.88 -5.51 -5.44
CA ILE A 157 2.70 -6.47 -4.34
C ILE A 157 2.40 -7.86 -4.91
N GLY A 158 1.60 -7.96 -5.97
CA GLY A 158 1.36 -9.21 -6.67
C GLY A 158 2.64 -9.83 -7.25
N ARG A 159 3.51 -9.01 -7.84
CA ARG A 159 4.85 -9.47 -8.26
C ARG A 159 5.70 -9.93 -7.08
N TYR A 160 5.61 -9.28 -5.92
CA TYR A 160 6.25 -9.79 -4.70
C TYR A 160 5.69 -11.16 -4.29
N PHE A 161 4.38 -11.36 -4.36
CA PHE A 161 3.74 -12.65 -4.09
C PHE A 161 4.24 -13.76 -5.03
N ASP A 162 4.31 -13.47 -6.33
CA ASP A 162 4.77 -14.44 -7.33
C ASP A 162 6.24 -14.83 -7.15
N ASN A 163 7.10 -13.87 -6.79
CA ASN A 163 8.55 -14.08 -6.78
C ASN A 163 9.13 -14.47 -5.41
N ALA A 164 8.50 -14.03 -4.30
CA ALA A 164 9.06 -14.21 -2.97
C ALA A 164 8.20 -15.09 -2.05
N CYS A 165 6.97 -15.41 -2.45
CA CYS A 165 5.99 -16.10 -1.60
C CYS A 165 5.54 -17.45 -2.20
N GLN A 166 6.43 -18.15 -2.91
CA GLN A 166 6.13 -19.48 -3.43
C GLN A 166 5.83 -20.44 -2.26
N GLY A 167 4.66 -21.09 -2.30
CA GLY A 167 4.19 -21.98 -1.22
C GLY A 167 3.62 -21.26 0.01
N CYS A 168 3.64 -19.92 0.07
CA CYS A 168 2.96 -19.19 1.16
C CYS A 168 1.44 -19.30 1.04
N ASP A 169 0.78 -19.32 2.19
CA ASP A 169 -0.67 -19.19 2.32
C ASP A 169 -1.18 -17.85 1.76
N ALA A 170 -2.44 -17.80 1.33
CA ALA A 170 -3.03 -16.59 0.76
C ALA A 170 -3.04 -15.42 1.77
N SER A 171 -3.05 -15.69 3.08
CA SER A 171 -2.94 -14.68 4.15
C SER A 171 -1.59 -13.96 4.22
N VAL A 172 -0.62 -14.28 3.36
CA VAL A 172 0.63 -13.50 3.22
C VAL A 172 0.36 -12.02 2.92
N GLY A 173 -0.79 -11.73 2.28
CA GLY A 173 -1.34 -10.39 2.10
C GLY A 173 -2.77 -10.29 2.62
N ILE A 174 -3.10 -9.25 3.36
CA ILE A 174 -4.49 -8.98 3.81
C ILE A 174 -4.86 -7.55 3.45
N ALA A 175 -5.92 -7.38 2.66
CA ALA A 175 -6.50 -6.08 2.34
C ALA A 175 -7.76 -5.82 3.16
N LEU A 176 -7.80 -4.71 3.91
CA LEU A 176 -8.97 -4.25 4.65
C LEU A 176 -9.64 -3.10 3.89
N ALA A 177 -10.17 -3.43 2.72
CA ALA A 177 -10.76 -2.50 1.76
C ALA A 177 -12.14 -3.00 1.27
N GLY A 178 -12.81 -2.19 0.45
CA GLY A 178 -14.07 -2.61 -0.20
C GLY A 178 -13.86 -3.65 -1.32
N GLN A 179 -12.66 -3.69 -1.90
CA GLN A 179 -12.27 -4.54 -3.01
C GLN A 179 -10.78 -4.86 -2.91
N THR A 180 -10.35 -5.93 -3.57
CA THR A 180 -8.92 -6.27 -3.65
C THR A 180 -8.17 -5.14 -4.38
N PRO A 181 -7.10 -4.57 -3.79
CA PRO A 181 -6.35 -3.52 -4.44
C PRO A 181 -5.63 -4.07 -5.67
N GLN A 182 -5.58 -3.30 -6.77
CA GLN A 182 -4.85 -3.69 -7.98
C GLN A 182 -3.37 -3.99 -7.69
N ALA A 183 -2.79 -3.40 -6.64
CA ALA A 183 -1.44 -3.71 -6.19
C ALA A 183 -1.23 -5.21 -5.90
N PHE A 184 -2.28 -5.95 -5.53
CA PHE A 184 -2.24 -7.40 -5.27
C PHE A 184 -2.38 -8.26 -6.54
N ALA A 185 -2.66 -7.67 -7.71
CA ALA A 185 -2.82 -8.44 -8.95
C ALA A 185 -1.53 -9.21 -9.29
N ALA A 186 -1.62 -10.54 -9.27
CA ALA A 186 -0.51 -11.48 -9.37
C ALA A 186 -0.80 -12.54 -10.45
N ALA A 187 0.24 -13.14 -11.03
CA ALA A 187 0.09 -14.26 -11.95
C ALA A 187 -0.50 -15.49 -11.25
N VAL A 188 -0.13 -15.71 -9.98
CA VAL A 188 -0.78 -16.68 -9.10
C VAL A 188 -1.54 -15.89 -8.02
N PRO A 189 -2.88 -15.78 -8.11
CA PRO A 189 -3.67 -14.98 -7.17
C PRO A 189 -3.36 -15.35 -5.71
N LYS A 190 -2.99 -14.34 -4.92
CA LYS A 190 -2.78 -14.40 -3.47
C LYS A 190 -3.36 -13.16 -2.82
N GLY A 191 -3.57 -13.24 -1.52
CA GLY A 191 -4.11 -12.16 -0.72
C GLY A 191 -5.57 -12.40 -0.34
N VAL A 192 -5.93 -11.91 0.84
CA VAL A 192 -7.28 -12.06 1.40
C VAL A 192 -7.92 -10.69 1.52
N LEU A 193 -9.15 -10.56 1.03
CA LEU A 193 -9.99 -9.41 1.34
C LEU A 193 -10.67 -9.64 2.70
N PHE A 194 -10.34 -8.82 3.68
CA PHE A 194 -10.89 -8.91 5.03
C PHE A 194 -11.76 -7.71 5.35
N GLN A 195 -13.05 -7.95 5.54
CA GLN A 195 -13.95 -6.94 6.08
C GLN A 195 -13.95 -7.09 7.61
N GLY A 196 -13.33 -6.14 8.31
CA GLY A 196 -13.26 -6.14 9.77
C GLY A 196 -14.66 -6.17 10.44
N ALA A 197 -14.70 -6.54 11.72
CA ALA A 197 -15.91 -6.73 12.51
C ALA A 197 -16.85 -5.50 12.63
N GLY A 198 -16.47 -4.33 12.09
CA GLY A 198 -17.30 -3.12 12.01
C GLY A 198 -18.21 -3.03 10.78
N GLY A 199 -18.12 -3.96 9.81
CA GLY A 199 -19.00 -4.00 8.63
C GLY A 199 -20.32 -4.75 8.83
N GLY A 200 -20.53 -5.35 10.01
CA GLY A 200 -21.69 -6.15 10.35
C GLY A 200 -22.94 -5.34 10.66
N GLY A 201 -23.44 -4.56 9.69
CA GLY A 201 -24.87 -4.30 9.67
C GLY A 201 -25.56 -5.66 9.65
N LYS A 202 -26.44 -5.95 10.63
CA LYS A 202 -27.27 -7.17 10.68
C LYS A 202 -28.08 -7.30 9.37
N LYS A 203 -27.49 -7.85 8.32
CA LYS A 203 -28.27 -8.43 7.22
C LYS A 203 -28.73 -9.79 7.72
N LYS A 204 -29.99 -9.82 8.19
CA LYS A 204 -30.71 -11.06 8.45
C LYS A 204 -30.62 -11.94 7.20
N GLY A 205 -30.14 -13.17 7.37
CA GLY A 205 -30.42 -14.34 6.54
C GLY A 205 -30.30 -14.16 5.02
N ARG A 206 -29.09 -14.38 4.50
CA ARG A 206 -28.93 -15.04 3.20
C ARG A 206 -27.55 -15.69 3.20
N GLU A 207 -27.52 -17.01 3.07
CA GLU A 207 -26.29 -17.76 2.87
C GLU A 207 -25.59 -17.20 1.64
N ALA A 208 -24.43 -16.58 1.84
CA ALA A 208 -23.61 -16.05 0.79
C ALA A 208 -22.76 -17.19 0.22
N GLY A 209 -23.29 -17.86 -0.81
CA GLY A 209 -22.44 -18.50 -1.81
C GLY A 209 -21.67 -17.42 -2.59
N PRO A 210 -20.53 -17.77 -3.23
CA PRO A 210 -19.74 -16.79 -3.98
C PRO A 210 -20.51 -16.36 -5.23
N SER A 211 -21.21 -15.24 -5.16
CA SER A 211 -21.83 -14.58 -6.32
C SER A 211 -20.80 -13.64 -6.95
N LEU A 212 -20.15 -14.12 -8.01
CA LEU A 212 -19.59 -13.25 -9.06
C LEU A 212 -20.78 -12.65 -9.82
N GLU A 213 -21.31 -11.54 -9.32
CA GLU A 213 -22.27 -10.74 -10.08
C GLU A 213 -21.48 -9.97 -11.16
N ALA A 214 -21.56 -10.47 -12.39
CA ALA A 214 -21.32 -9.68 -13.57
C ALA A 214 -22.41 -8.60 -13.63
N ASP A 215 -22.06 -7.35 -13.33
CA ASP A 215 -22.96 -6.21 -13.44
C ASP A 215 -23.23 -5.91 -14.92
N GLY A 216 -24.22 -6.60 -15.47
CA GLY A 216 -24.93 -6.25 -16.69
C GLY A 216 -26.15 -5.42 -16.36
N SER A 217 -25.97 -4.16 -15.96
CA SER A 217 -27.05 -3.19 -15.92
C SER A 217 -27.26 -2.57 -17.31
N MET A 218 -28.28 -3.10 -18.00
CA MET A 218 -28.97 -2.46 -19.12
C MET A 218 -29.43 -1.05 -18.71
N MET A 219 -28.88 -0.02 -19.35
CA MET A 219 -29.53 1.28 -19.45
C MET A 219 -30.31 1.31 -20.77
N THR A 220 -31.63 1.24 -20.66
CA THR A 220 -32.56 1.60 -21.73
C THR A 220 -32.57 3.12 -21.86
N GLY A 221 -32.20 3.63 -23.04
CA GLY A 221 -32.26 5.05 -23.36
C GLY A 221 -31.77 5.27 -24.78
N ASP A 222 -32.71 5.27 -25.72
CA ASP A 222 -32.51 5.73 -27.08
C ASP A 222 -32.12 7.23 -27.05
N GLU A 223 -31.03 7.60 -27.75
CA GLU A 223 -30.95 8.73 -28.71
C GLU A 223 -29.48 9.02 -29.13
N GLU A 224 -29.28 8.77 -30.42
CA GLU A 224 -28.25 9.15 -31.40
C GLU A 224 -27.07 10.07 -31.00
N GLY A 225 -25.84 9.57 -31.20
CA GLY A 225 -24.61 10.37 -31.27
C GLY A 225 -23.36 9.50 -31.47
N GLU A 226 -22.73 9.61 -32.64
CA GLU A 226 -21.60 8.80 -33.13
C GLU A 226 -20.40 8.72 -32.15
N GLY A 227 -19.97 7.50 -31.80
CA GLY A 227 -18.74 7.22 -31.06
C GLY A 227 -17.88 6.16 -31.77
N PRO A 228 -16.53 6.19 -31.65
CA PRO A 228 -15.65 5.31 -32.40
C PRO A 228 -15.65 3.89 -31.82
N ALA A 229 -15.58 2.93 -32.73
CA ALA A 229 -15.64 1.49 -32.49
C ALA A 229 -14.57 0.98 -31.50
N GLY A 230 -15.00 0.24 -30.49
CA GLY A 230 -14.17 -0.60 -29.64
C GLY A 230 -14.84 -1.96 -29.48
N GLY A 231 -14.33 -2.97 -30.19
CA GLY A 231 -14.90 -4.31 -30.24
C GLY A 231 -15.02 -4.99 -28.87
N SER A 232 -16.09 -5.77 -28.73
CA SER A 232 -16.33 -6.68 -27.60
C SER A 232 -15.11 -7.56 -27.32
N ILE A 233 -14.78 -7.71 -26.04
CA ILE A 233 -13.63 -8.46 -25.52
C ILE A 233 -13.79 -10.00 -25.61
N GLY A 234 -14.66 -10.47 -26.51
CA GLY A 234 -15.03 -11.87 -26.67
C GLY A 234 -14.16 -12.71 -27.61
N ASP A 235 -13.32 -12.09 -28.45
CA ASP A 235 -12.64 -12.80 -29.55
C ASP A 235 -11.10 -12.68 -29.53
N ILE A 236 -10.45 -12.87 -28.39
CA ILE A 236 -9.00 -13.08 -28.33
C ILE A 236 -8.71 -14.48 -27.80
N GLY A 237 -8.70 -15.45 -28.72
CA GLY A 237 -8.13 -16.77 -28.51
C GLY A 237 -6.60 -16.70 -28.48
N GLY A 238 -6.02 -16.90 -27.30
CA GLY A 238 -4.58 -17.16 -27.11
C GLY A 238 -4.33 -18.62 -26.77
N PRO A 239 -3.20 -19.23 -27.23
CA PRO A 239 -2.97 -20.66 -27.13
C PRO A 239 -2.87 -21.12 -25.67
N SER A 240 -3.69 -22.10 -25.32
CA SER A 240 -3.70 -22.77 -24.02
C SER A 240 -2.40 -23.52 -23.79
N ASN A 241 -1.59 -23.05 -22.83
CA ASN A 241 -0.42 -23.79 -22.41
C ASN A 241 -0.84 -24.89 -21.41
N LYS A 242 -0.36 -26.10 -21.66
CA LYS A 242 -0.81 -27.35 -21.05
C LYS A 242 -0.37 -27.46 -19.58
N GLY A 243 -1.31 -27.29 -18.66
CA GLY A 243 -1.26 -27.75 -17.28
C GLY A 243 -2.69 -27.93 -16.78
N LYS A 244 -3.21 -29.16 -16.82
CA LYS A 244 -4.64 -29.45 -16.56
C LYS A 244 -4.98 -29.25 -15.08
N MET A 245 -5.57 -28.10 -14.76
CA MET A 245 -6.50 -27.95 -13.65
C MET A 245 -7.84 -27.58 -14.29
N SER A 246 -8.91 -28.34 -14.04
CA SER A 246 -10.22 -27.95 -14.57
C SER A 246 -10.67 -26.66 -13.90
N SER A 247 -11.52 -25.87 -14.56
CA SER A 247 -12.08 -24.66 -13.94
C SER A 247 -12.80 -24.97 -12.62
N LEU A 248 -13.36 -26.18 -12.48
CA LEU A 248 -13.95 -26.67 -11.24
C LEU A 248 -12.89 -26.93 -10.17
N ASP A 249 -11.79 -27.62 -10.49
CA ASP A 249 -10.68 -27.83 -9.54
C ASP A 249 -10.07 -26.49 -9.07
N PHE A 250 -9.99 -25.51 -9.97
CA PHE A 250 -9.56 -24.16 -9.64
C PHE A 250 -10.53 -23.46 -8.68
N LEU A 251 -11.84 -23.57 -8.93
CA LEU A 251 -12.87 -23.00 -8.06
C LEU A 251 -12.89 -23.67 -6.69
N GLU A 252 -12.88 -25.00 -6.62
CA GLU A 252 -12.86 -25.77 -5.37
C GLU A 252 -11.62 -25.43 -4.54
N ARG A 253 -10.45 -25.34 -5.19
CA ARG A 253 -9.21 -24.95 -4.52
C ARG A 253 -9.26 -23.53 -3.99
N THR A 254 -9.75 -22.59 -4.81
CA THR A 254 -9.90 -21.18 -4.40
C THR A 254 -10.86 -21.05 -3.21
N GLU A 255 -11.96 -21.81 -3.21
CA GLU A 255 -12.92 -21.82 -2.10
C GLU A 255 -12.28 -22.40 -0.82
N MET A 256 -11.54 -23.51 -0.93
CA MET A 256 -10.83 -24.09 0.22
C MET A 256 -9.77 -23.14 0.79
N ASP A 257 -8.95 -22.54 -0.07
CA ASP A 257 -7.91 -21.59 0.34
C ASP A 257 -8.53 -20.37 1.03
N ALA A 258 -9.68 -19.88 0.55
CA ALA A 258 -10.43 -18.81 1.18
C ALA A 258 -10.97 -19.21 2.57
N LYS A 259 -11.54 -20.41 2.71
CA LYS A 259 -12.04 -20.92 4.00
C LYS A 259 -10.93 -21.09 5.02
N VAL A 260 -9.80 -21.66 4.62
CA VAL A 260 -8.63 -21.84 5.50
C VAL A 260 -8.11 -20.48 5.96
N SER A 261 -7.92 -19.55 5.03
CA SER A 261 -7.47 -18.19 5.33
C SER A 261 -8.40 -17.47 6.32
N GLN A 262 -9.72 -17.60 6.12
CA GLN A 262 -10.71 -17.00 7.01
C GLN A 262 -10.66 -17.59 8.43
N GLN A 263 -10.50 -18.91 8.55
CA GLN A 263 -10.37 -19.58 9.84
C GLN A 263 -9.11 -19.13 10.58
N GLU A 264 -7.97 -19.01 9.88
CA GLU A 264 -6.72 -18.55 10.50
C GLU A 264 -6.81 -17.09 10.95
N ILE A 265 -7.40 -16.21 10.12
CA ILE A 265 -7.68 -14.82 10.49
C ILE A 265 -8.57 -14.74 11.74
N ALA A 266 -9.63 -15.55 11.81
CA ALA A 266 -10.52 -15.58 12.97
C ALA A 266 -9.82 -16.09 14.23
N LYS A 267 -9.03 -17.17 14.12
CA LYS A 267 -8.24 -17.72 15.23
C LYS A 267 -7.23 -16.70 15.75
N ALA A 268 -6.45 -16.08 14.87
CA ALA A 268 -5.46 -15.07 15.26
C ALA A 268 -6.12 -13.86 15.90
N SER A 269 -7.23 -13.36 15.32
CA SER A 269 -8.00 -12.26 15.91
C SER A 269 -8.54 -12.58 17.30
N ALA A 270 -8.84 -13.85 17.59
CA ALA A 270 -9.34 -14.27 18.90
C ALA A 270 -8.21 -14.47 19.94
N ARG A 271 -6.97 -14.71 19.50
CA ARG A 271 -5.81 -14.91 20.39
C ARG A 271 -5.33 -13.63 21.07
N ALA A 272 -5.58 -12.48 20.46
CA ALA A 272 -5.07 -11.20 20.92
C ALA A 272 -6.17 -10.13 21.03
N LYS A 273 -5.90 -9.13 21.87
CA LYS A 273 -6.72 -7.92 22.00
C LYS A 273 -5.83 -6.72 21.73
N ASN A 274 -6.42 -5.61 21.29
CA ASN A 274 -5.72 -4.34 21.25
C ASN A 274 -5.31 -3.95 22.67
N ALA A 275 -4.07 -3.48 22.83
CA ALA A 275 -3.54 -3.00 24.11
C ALA A 275 -3.95 -1.54 24.40
N VAL A 276 -4.42 -0.82 23.38
CA VAL A 276 -4.87 0.58 23.48
C VAL A 276 -6.24 0.76 22.82
N PRO A 277 -7.03 1.78 23.22
CA PRO A 277 -8.28 2.13 22.54
C PRO A 277 -8.01 2.70 21.13
N TYR A 278 -8.91 2.39 20.19
CA TYR A 278 -8.88 2.94 18.84
C TYR A 278 -10.07 3.88 18.60
N PRO A 279 -9.91 4.91 17.73
CA PRO A 279 -11.04 5.72 17.27
C PRO A 279 -12.15 4.87 16.63
N GLY A 280 -13.39 5.34 16.75
CA GLY A 280 -14.57 4.69 16.17
C GLY A 280 -14.67 4.80 14.64
N SER A 281 -13.77 5.53 13.98
CA SER A 281 -13.74 5.67 12.52
C SER A 281 -13.46 4.32 11.84
N ARG A 282 -13.88 4.16 10.59
CA ARG A 282 -13.60 2.95 9.79
C ARG A 282 -12.10 2.67 9.72
N LEU A 283 -11.29 3.71 9.54
CA LEU A 283 -9.84 3.60 9.51
C LEU A 283 -9.27 3.13 10.86
N GLY A 284 -9.77 3.69 11.97
CA GLY A 284 -9.41 3.24 13.33
C GLY A 284 -9.71 1.76 13.55
N GLN A 285 -10.89 1.29 13.13
CA GLN A 285 -11.26 -0.12 13.22
C GLN A 285 -10.42 -1.04 12.32
N ASN A 286 -10.04 -0.57 11.13
CA ASN A 286 -9.14 -1.30 10.25
C ASN A 286 -7.75 -1.47 10.88
N PHE A 287 -7.17 -0.40 11.42
CA PHE A 287 -5.88 -0.51 12.12
C PHE A 287 -5.97 -1.34 13.40
N ALA A 288 -7.09 -1.28 14.13
CA ALA A 288 -7.33 -2.14 15.29
C ALA A 288 -7.34 -3.63 14.90
N ALA A 289 -7.92 -3.97 13.76
CA ALA A 289 -7.90 -5.33 13.22
C ALA A 289 -6.48 -5.75 12.79
N VAL A 290 -5.74 -4.88 12.10
CA VAL A 290 -4.34 -5.15 11.71
C VAL A 290 -3.49 -5.44 12.95
N ALA A 291 -3.54 -4.58 13.97
CA ALA A 291 -2.77 -4.77 15.20
C ALA A 291 -3.15 -6.08 15.93
N ARG A 292 -4.44 -6.45 15.95
CA ARG A 292 -4.89 -7.75 16.51
C ARG A 292 -4.35 -8.94 15.73
N LEU A 293 -4.33 -8.88 14.40
CA LEU A 293 -3.81 -9.97 13.57
C LEU A 293 -2.30 -10.15 13.77
N ILE A 294 -1.56 -9.04 13.89
CA ILE A 294 -0.14 -9.04 14.20
C ILE A 294 0.10 -9.65 15.59
N ALA A 295 -0.59 -9.16 16.62
CA ALA A 295 -0.51 -9.69 17.98
C ALA A 295 -0.92 -11.17 18.09
N GLY A 296 -1.89 -11.60 17.27
CA GLY A 296 -2.37 -12.97 17.19
C GLY A 296 -1.42 -13.94 16.48
N GLY A 297 -0.30 -13.45 15.95
CA GLY A 297 0.73 -14.25 15.29
C GLY A 297 0.37 -14.65 13.86
N MET A 298 -0.39 -13.83 13.12
CA MET A 298 -0.59 -14.09 11.69
C MET A 298 0.75 -14.02 10.94
N PRO A 299 1.01 -14.95 10.00
CA PRO A 299 2.20 -14.90 9.14
C PRO A 299 2.12 -13.83 8.02
N THR A 300 1.11 -12.95 8.06
CA THR A 300 0.88 -11.90 7.07
C THR A 300 2.06 -10.95 7.00
N ARG A 301 2.55 -10.70 5.78
CA ARG A 301 3.68 -9.80 5.50
C ARG A 301 3.22 -8.43 5.04
N ILE A 302 2.09 -8.37 4.34
CA ILE A 302 1.56 -7.14 3.76
C ILE A 302 0.12 -6.92 4.23
N TYR A 303 -0.13 -5.79 4.89
CA TYR A 303 -1.48 -5.30 5.13
C TYR A 303 -1.75 -4.10 4.23
N TYR A 304 -2.94 -4.04 3.63
CA TYR A 304 -3.36 -2.91 2.81
C TYR A 304 -4.64 -2.30 3.40
N VAL A 305 -4.59 -1.02 3.75
CA VAL A 305 -5.71 -0.24 4.27
C VAL A 305 -5.92 0.97 3.36
N SER A 306 -7.17 1.42 3.24
CA SER A 306 -7.50 2.61 2.47
C SER A 306 -8.45 3.51 3.24
N GLN A 307 -8.23 4.81 3.11
CA GLN A 307 -9.16 5.87 3.53
C GLN A 307 -9.49 6.71 2.31
N GLY A 308 -10.76 6.77 1.93
CA GLY A 308 -11.24 7.62 0.84
C GLY A 308 -11.67 9.00 1.33
N GLY A 309 -12.13 9.83 0.40
CA GLY A 309 -12.72 11.15 0.68
C GLY A 309 -11.80 12.33 0.37
N TYR A 310 -10.57 12.06 -0.09
CA TYR A 310 -9.59 13.11 -0.39
C TYR A 310 -9.88 13.89 -1.68
N ASP A 311 -10.97 13.54 -2.41
CA ASP A 311 -11.37 14.21 -3.64
C ASP A 311 -12.10 15.54 -3.41
N THR A 312 -11.39 16.49 -2.78
CA THR A 312 -11.98 17.73 -2.27
C THR A 312 -11.91 18.87 -3.30
N HIS A 313 -12.89 18.89 -4.20
CA HIS A 313 -13.07 20.00 -5.16
C HIS A 313 -13.80 21.22 -4.60
N VAL A 314 -14.48 21.06 -3.46
CA VAL A 314 -15.28 22.09 -2.79
C VAL A 314 -15.10 21.97 -1.27
N ASP A 315 -15.25 23.07 -0.54
CA ASP A 315 -15.21 23.13 0.94
C ASP A 315 -14.09 22.26 1.56
N GLN A 316 -12.88 22.40 1.00
CA GLN A 316 -11.79 21.49 1.31
C GLN A 316 -11.35 21.60 2.76
N THR A 317 -11.33 22.80 3.35
CA THR A 317 -10.79 23.03 4.69
C THR A 317 -11.43 22.09 5.74
N GLY A 318 -12.76 22.04 5.79
CA GLY A 318 -13.44 21.18 6.76
C GLY A 318 -13.34 19.70 6.43
N ALA A 319 -13.47 19.32 5.16
CA ALA A 319 -13.39 17.93 4.72
C ALA A 319 -11.99 17.33 4.95
N HIS A 320 -10.95 18.04 4.51
CA HIS A 320 -9.57 17.62 4.63
C HIS A 320 -9.12 17.55 6.08
N GLU A 321 -9.47 18.54 6.91
CA GLU A 321 -9.15 18.52 8.34
C GLU A 321 -9.72 17.27 9.04
N ARG A 322 -10.97 16.91 8.76
CA ARG A 322 -11.61 15.71 9.35
C ARG A 322 -10.89 14.43 8.92
N LEU A 323 -10.58 14.30 7.64
CA LEU A 323 -9.87 13.12 7.12
C LEU A 323 -8.48 12.97 7.71
N LEU A 324 -7.73 14.07 7.80
CA LEU A 324 -6.41 14.11 8.41
C LEU A 324 -6.47 13.80 9.91
N ARG A 325 -7.49 14.29 10.64
CA ARG A 325 -7.69 13.96 12.05
C ARG A 325 -7.94 12.46 12.23
N GLU A 326 -8.89 11.89 11.47
CA GLU A 326 -9.17 10.46 11.52
C GLU A 326 -7.93 9.61 11.18
N MET A 327 -7.13 10.05 10.20
CA MET A 327 -5.89 9.39 9.81
C MET A 327 -4.84 9.47 10.90
N GLY A 328 -4.57 10.67 11.42
CA GLY A 328 -3.59 10.90 12.48
C GLY A 328 -3.93 10.15 13.76
N ASP A 329 -5.18 10.20 14.20
CA ASP A 329 -5.64 9.52 15.42
C ASP A 329 -5.56 7.99 15.27
N ALA A 330 -5.95 7.45 14.11
CA ALA A 330 -5.90 6.01 13.85
C ALA A 330 -4.46 5.49 13.76
N VAL A 331 -3.56 6.23 13.10
CA VAL A 331 -2.13 5.88 13.02
C VAL A 331 -1.46 6.00 14.38
N ALA A 332 -1.75 7.04 15.16
CA ALA A 332 -1.19 7.20 16.50
C ALA A 332 -1.61 6.05 17.43
N ALA A 333 -2.89 5.66 17.42
CA ALA A 333 -3.37 4.49 18.15
C ALA A 333 -2.67 3.21 17.66
N PHE A 334 -2.47 3.05 16.35
CA PHE A 334 -1.76 1.91 15.78
C PHE A 334 -0.31 1.81 16.24
N LEU A 335 0.44 2.91 16.20
CA LEU A 335 1.83 2.93 16.68
C LEU A 335 1.91 2.63 18.18
N ALA A 336 1.00 3.18 18.98
CA ALA A 336 0.92 2.92 20.41
C ALA A 336 0.61 1.45 20.73
N ASP A 337 -0.33 0.84 19.99
CA ASP A 337 -0.67 -0.58 20.16
C ASP A 337 0.52 -1.48 19.79
N LEU A 338 1.15 -1.24 18.64
CA LEU A 338 2.34 -1.99 18.21
C LEU A 338 3.48 -1.87 19.21
N LYS A 339 3.68 -0.69 19.81
CA LYS A 339 4.68 -0.47 20.86
C LYS A 339 4.37 -1.30 22.10
N ALA A 340 3.11 -1.26 22.57
CA ALA A 340 2.66 -2.03 23.73
C ALA A 340 2.75 -3.55 23.51
N GLN A 341 2.57 -4.01 22.26
CA GLN A 341 2.71 -5.41 21.87
C GLN A 341 4.15 -5.85 21.61
N GLY A 342 5.13 -4.93 21.60
CA GLY A 342 6.51 -5.23 21.22
C GLY A 342 6.74 -5.44 19.71
N ASN A 343 5.75 -5.11 18.87
CA ASN A 343 5.81 -5.30 17.42
C ASN A 343 6.26 -4.05 16.64
N LEU A 344 6.42 -2.90 17.29
CA LEU A 344 6.77 -1.65 16.59
C LEU A 344 8.04 -1.76 15.74
N GLY A 345 9.07 -2.44 16.22
CA GLY A 345 10.39 -2.53 15.56
C GLY A 345 10.41 -3.33 14.25
N ARG A 346 9.34 -4.04 13.91
CA ARG A 346 9.24 -4.91 12.72
C ARG A 346 8.14 -4.49 11.76
N VAL A 347 7.42 -3.40 12.04
CA VAL A 347 6.34 -2.89 11.19
C VAL A 347 6.78 -1.59 10.52
N SER A 348 6.66 -1.54 9.20
CA SER A 348 6.81 -0.31 8.42
C SER A 348 5.43 0.10 7.89
N LEU A 349 4.99 1.32 8.19
CA LEU A 349 3.77 1.90 7.61
C LEU A 349 4.16 2.88 6.49
N MET A 350 3.70 2.61 5.27
CA MET A 350 3.80 3.52 4.13
C MET A 350 2.44 4.15 3.86
N THR A 351 2.40 5.47 3.71
CA THR A 351 1.18 6.19 3.32
C THR A 351 1.39 6.90 1.99
N PHE A 352 0.43 6.81 1.08
CA PHE A 352 0.48 7.50 -0.21
C PHE A 352 -0.91 7.91 -0.71
N SER A 353 -0.94 8.79 -1.70
CA SER A 353 -2.13 9.12 -2.48
C SER A 353 -1.78 9.07 -3.97
N GLU A 354 -2.73 8.80 -4.83
CA GLU A 354 -2.48 8.58 -6.27
C GLU A 354 -1.90 9.83 -6.97
N PHE A 355 -2.22 11.03 -6.47
CA PHE A 355 -1.64 12.30 -6.90
C PHE A 355 -1.81 13.37 -5.81
N GLY A 356 -1.23 14.54 -6.03
CA GLY A 356 -1.38 15.70 -5.16
C GLY A 356 -2.50 16.65 -5.63
N ARG A 357 -2.54 17.83 -5.01
CA ARG A 357 -3.46 18.91 -5.40
C ARG A 357 -2.71 20.09 -5.95
N ARG A 358 -3.36 20.87 -6.83
CA ARG A 358 -2.76 22.09 -7.38
C ARG A 358 -2.36 23.06 -6.28
N LEU A 359 -1.31 23.84 -6.55
CA LEU A 359 -0.90 24.92 -5.67
C LEU A 359 -2.03 25.95 -5.49
N LYS A 360 -2.66 26.39 -6.58
CA LYS A 360 -3.72 27.40 -6.54
C LYS A 360 -5.07 26.80 -6.14
N GLU A 361 -5.73 27.39 -5.14
CA GLU A 361 -7.12 27.05 -4.80
C GLU A 361 -8.09 27.41 -5.93
N ASN A 362 -9.18 26.67 -6.05
CA ASN A 362 -10.25 26.95 -7.00
C ASN A 362 -11.29 27.92 -6.40
N ALA A 363 -12.19 28.43 -7.24
CA ALA A 363 -13.21 29.41 -6.82
C ALA A 363 -14.17 28.87 -5.74
N SER A 364 -14.32 27.54 -5.66
CA SER A 364 -15.24 26.83 -4.78
C SER A 364 -14.65 26.49 -3.41
N GLY A 365 -13.46 27.01 -3.09
CA GLY A 365 -12.80 26.73 -1.80
C GLY A 365 -12.26 25.30 -1.69
N GLY A 366 -11.94 24.67 -2.82
CA GLY A 366 -11.21 23.40 -2.89
C GLY A 366 -10.02 23.48 -3.85
N THR A 367 -9.54 22.32 -4.29
CA THR A 367 -8.42 22.23 -5.24
C THR A 367 -8.68 21.21 -6.33
N ASP A 368 -8.15 21.49 -7.52
CA ASP A 368 -8.17 20.54 -8.63
C ASP A 368 -7.00 19.56 -8.55
N HIS A 369 -7.03 18.52 -9.38
CA HIS A 369 -5.96 17.53 -9.50
C HIS A 369 -4.63 18.19 -9.89
N GLY A 370 -3.59 17.88 -9.12
CA GLY A 370 -2.25 18.47 -9.14
C GLY A 370 -1.22 17.63 -9.86
#